data_AF-A0A7C3F0W2-F1
#
_entry.id   AF-A0A7C3F0W2-F1
#
_cell.length_a   1.000
_cell.length_b   1.000
_cell.length_c   1.000
_cell.angle_alpha   90.00
_cell.angle_beta   90.00
_cell.angle_gamma   90.00
#
_symmetry.space_group_name_H-M   'P 1'
#
loop_
_entity.id
_entity.type
_entity.pdbx_description
1 polymer ?
#
loop_
_entity_poly.entity_id
_entity_poly.type
_entity_poly.pdbx_seq_one_letter_code
_entity_poly.pdbx_strand_id
1 'polypeptide(L)' 'MYRLGWFSTGRDKAARDLLKAVKNGIELGEVEAEIAFVFSSREPGESAASDLFLELVRGYGIPLICFSYHRFKAEKG' A
#
# COMPACT_ATOMS: atom_id res chain seq x y z
N MET A 1 -5.24 20.56 3.85
CA MET A 1 -4.53 19.27 3.74
C MET A 1 -5.47 18.09 3.99
N TYR A 2 -5.69 17.27 2.98
CA TYR A 2 -6.51 16.05 3.08
C TYR A 2 -5.72 14.87 3.65
N ARG A 3 -6.41 13.93 4.29
CA ARG A 3 -5.81 12.67 4.79
C ARG A 3 -6.34 11.50 3.97
N LEU A 4 -5.45 10.82 3.25
CA LEU A 4 -5.80 9.73 2.34
C LEU A 4 -5.54 8.38 2.99
N GLY A 5 -6.49 7.45 2.85
CA GLY A 5 -6.28 6.03 3.08
C GLY A 5 -6.03 5.33 1.75
N TRP A 6 -4.90 4.64 1.61
CA TRP A 6 -4.50 4.00 0.36
C TRP A 6 -4.80 2.50 0.38
N PHE A 7 -5.60 2.01 -0.56
CA PHE A 7 -5.98 0.59 -0.62
C PHE A 7 -5.34 -0.05 -1.86
N SER A 8 -4.56 -1.11 -1.67
CA SER A 8 -3.90 -1.81 -2.77
C SER A 8 -3.55 -3.23 -2.39
N THR A 9 -3.63 -4.15 -3.36
CA THR A 9 -3.14 -5.52 -3.19
C THR A 9 -1.67 -5.68 -3.62
N GLY A 10 -1.04 -4.62 -4.13
CA GLY A 10 0.37 -4.66 -4.58
C GLY A 10 0.67 -5.70 -5.67
N ARG A 11 -0.32 -6.02 -6.53
CA ARG A 11 -0.25 -7.20 -7.42
C ARG A 11 0.81 -7.09 -8.52
N ASP A 12 1.20 -5.88 -8.90
CA ASP A 12 2.07 -5.63 -10.04
C ASP A 12 2.92 -4.36 -9.88
N LYS A 13 3.70 -4.06 -10.91
CA LYS A 13 4.53 -2.85 -10.98
C LYS A 13 3.68 -1.58 -11.00
N ALA A 14 2.52 -1.59 -11.67
CA ALA A 14 1.66 -0.41 -11.78
C ALA A 14 1.13 0.05 -10.42
N ALA A 15 0.80 -0.89 -9.52
CA ALA A 15 0.43 -0.58 -8.14
C ALA A 15 1.53 0.17 -7.38
N ARG A 16 2.81 -0.19 -7.59
CA ARG A 16 3.96 0.50 -6.99
C ARG A 16 4.23 1.85 -7.65
N ASP A 17 4.14 1.91 -8.97
CA ASP A 17 4.37 3.14 -9.74
C ASP A 17 3.33 4.21 -9.39
N LEU A 18 2.07 3.83 -9.21
CA LEU A 18 1.00 4.75 -8.83
C LEU A 18 1.22 5.32 -7.41
N LEU A 19 1.58 4.48 -6.44
CA LEU A 19 1.90 4.95 -5.09
C LEU A 19 3.10 5.90 -5.10
N LYS A 20 4.14 5.58 -5.87
CA LYS A 20 5.32 6.44 -6.11
C LYS A 20 4.91 7.79 -6.67
N ALA A 21 4.11 7.81 -7.74
CA ALA A 21 3.69 9.04 -8.39
C ALA A 21 2.90 9.96 -7.43
N VAL A 22 1.97 9.40 -6.68
CA VAL A 22 1.19 10.16 -5.69
C VAL A 22 2.07 10.66 -4.54
N LYS A 23 2.97 9.82 -4.01
CA LYS A 23 3.89 10.24 -2.94
C LYS A 23 4.79 11.38 -3.40
N ASN A 24 5.33 11.30 -4.62
CA ASN A 24 6.16 12.34 -5.22
C ASN A 24 5.37 13.64 -5.40
N GLY A 25 4.13 13.56 -5.92
CA GLY A 25 3.27 14.74 -6.08
C GLY A 25 2.93 15.41 -4.74
N ILE A 26 2.79 14.63 -3.67
CA ILE A 26 2.65 15.16 -2.30
C ILE A 26 3.93 15.86 -1.84
N GLU A 27 5.11 15.25 -2.05
CA GLU A 27 6.40 15.83 -1.64
C GLU A 27 6.75 17.11 -2.40
N LEU A 28 6.34 17.20 -3.67
CA LEU A 28 6.50 18.39 -4.50
C LEU A 28 5.45 19.47 -4.22
N GLY A 29 4.44 19.19 -3.38
CA GLY A 29 3.35 20.11 -3.08
C GLY A 29 2.31 20.26 -4.19
N GLU A 30 2.35 19.41 -5.23
CA GLU A 30 1.36 19.36 -6.31
C GLU A 30 0.03 18.78 -5.82
N VAL A 31 0.08 17.94 -4.78
CA VAL A 31 -1.07 17.34 -4.12
C VAL A 31 -1.07 17.75 -2.65
N GLU A 32 -2.02 18.59 -2.25
CA GLU A 32 -2.15 19.07 -0.86
C GLU A 32 -2.80 18.02 0.06
N ALA A 33 -2.16 16.87 0.20
CA ALA A 33 -2.63 15.75 1.01
C ALA A 33 -1.47 14.98 1.68
N GLU A 34 -1.82 14.15 2.65
CA GLU A 34 -0.93 13.12 3.20
C GLU A 34 -1.51 11.72 2.99
N ILE A 35 -0.66 10.70 2.89
CA ILE A 35 -1.09 9.30 2.96
C ILE A 35 -1.01 8.88 4.43
N ALA A 36 -2.17 8.83 5.09
CA ALA A 36 -2.24 8.53 6.52
C ALA A 36 -2.00 7.05 6.82
N PHE A 37 -2.40 6.16 5.91
CA PHE A 37 -2.13 4.73 5.99
C PHE A 37 -2.24 4.07 4.62
N VAL A 38 -1.65 2.89 4.50
CA VAL A 38 -1.88 1.95 3.41
C VAL A 38 -2.50 0.68 3.98
N PHE A 39 -3.61 0.25 3.40
CA PHE A 39 -4.22 -1.05 3.63
C PHE A 39 -3.87 -2.00 2.48
N SER A 40 -3.46 -3.22 2.83
CA SER A 40 -3.24 -4.31 1.90
C SER A 40 -4.02 -5.56 2.31
N SER A 41 -4.75 -6.14 1.34
CA SER A 41 -5.41 -7.44 1.52
C SER A 41 -4.44 -8.63 1.35
N ARG A 42 -3.14 -8.35 1.33
CA ARG A 42 -2.02 -9.29 1.20
C ARG A 42 -1.07 -9.13 2.39
N GLU A 43 -0.60 -10.24 2.91
CA GLU A 43 0.45 -10.30 3.93
C GLU A 43 1.83 -10.64 3.32
N PRO A 44 2.93 -10.34 4.04
CA PRO A 44 4.26 -10.74 3.63
C PRO A 44 4.36 -12.24 3.35
N GLY A 45 4.97 -12.60 2.21
CA GLY A 45 5.16 -13.99 1.79
C GLY A 45 4.02 -14.56 0.94
N GLU A 46 2.93 -13.82 0.72
CA GLU A 46 1.87 -14.28 -0.20
C GLU A 46 2.29 -14.21 -1.67
N SER A 47 3.10 -13.22 -2.06
CA SER A 47 3.70 -13.15 -3.39
C SER A 47 4.86 -12.17 -3.44
N ALA A 48 5.86 -12.45 -4.27
CA ALA A 48 6.99 -11.53 -4.47
C ALA A 48 6.55 -10.13 -4.95
N ALA A 49 5.48 -10.04 -5.74
CA ALA A 49 4.98 -8.76 -6.23
C ALA A 49 4.39 -7.91 -5.09
N SER A 50 3.57 -8.53 -4.21
CA SER A 50 3.01 -7.86 -3.04
C SER A 50 4.10 -7.52 -2.04
N ASP A 51 5.07 -8.40 -1.81
CA ASP A 51 6.15 -8.16 -0.84
C ASP A 51 6.95 -6.90 -1.20
N LEU A 52 7.32 -6.74 -2.48
CA LEU A 52 7.95 -5.53 -2.99
C LEU A 52 7.09 -4.26 -2.79
N PHE A 53 5.76 -4.39 -2.84
CA PHE A 53 4.86 -3.27 -2.56
C PHE A 53 4.82 -2.94 -1.06
N LEU A 54 4.75 -3.96 -0.18
CA LEU A 54 4.75 -3.77 1.27
C LEU A 54 6.09 -3.15 1.75
N GLU A 55 7.20 -3.60 1.20
CA GLU A 55 8.53 -3.03 1.45
C GLU A 55 8.62 -1.56 1.02
N LEU A 56 8.08 -1.23 -0.17
CA LEU A 56 8.03 0.15 -0.65
C LEU A 56 7.27 1.06 0.31
N VAL A 57 6.09 0.62 0.78
CA VAL A 57 5.26 1.37 1.73
C VAL A 57 6.03 1.60 3.04
N ARG A 58 6.67 0.55 3.58
CA ARG A 58 7.50 0.65 4.79
C ARG A 58 8.68 1.60 4.58
N GLY A 59 9.30 1.58 3.39
CA GLY A 59 10.39 2.48 3.02
C GLY A 59 9.99 3.96 3.02
N TYR A 60 8.70 4.26 2.77
CA TYR A 60 8.16 5.62 2.90
C TYR A 60 7.78 6.02 4.32
N GLY A 61 7.92 5.12 5.31
CA GLY A 61 7.49 5.37 6.69
C GLY A 61 5.97 5.49 6.85
N ILE A 62 5.19 5.05 5.86
CA ILE A 62 3.73 5.11 5.91
C ILE A 62 3.20 3.93 6.75
N PRO A 63 2.26 4.15 7.68
CA PRO A 63 1.61 3.06 8.41
C PRO A 63 0.99 2.03 7.46
N LEU A 64 1.40 0.76 7.60
CA LEU A 64 0.95 -0.34 6.77
C LEU A 64 0.09 -1.32 7.58
N ILE A 65 -1.15 -1.51 7.13
CA ILE A 65 -2.12 -2.44 7.71
C ILE A 65 -2.31 -3.59 6.72
N CYS A 66 -1.94 -4.80 7.12
CA CYS A 66 -2.16 -6.01 6.32
C CYS A 66 -3.28 -6.84 6.90
N PHE A 67 -4.21 -7.29 6.05
CA PHE A 67 -5.21 -8.28 6.42
C PHE A 67 -5.40 -9.26 5.27
N SER A 68 -4.80 -10.46 5.40
CA SER A 68 -4.81 -11.45 4.33
C SER A 68 -6.22 -11.93 3.96
N TYR A 69 -6.59 -11.77 2.69
CA TYR A 69 -7.80 -12.40 2.15
C TYR A 69 -7.70 -13.94 2.18
N HIS A 70 -6.51 -14.50 1.93
CA HIS A 70 -6.32 -15.95 1.94
C HIS A 70 -6.49 -16.52 3.35
N ARG A 71 -5.90 -15.87 4.36
CA ARG A 71 -6.09 -16.29 5.76
C ARG A 71 -7.56 -16.15 6.18
N PHE A 72 -8.19 -15.02 5.86
CA PHE A 72 -9.60 -14.81 6.18
C PHE A 72 -10.50 -15.89 5.55
N LYS A 73 -10.30 -16.21 4.27
CA LYS A 73 -11.05 -17.27 3.59
C LYS A 73 -10.81 -18.64 4.21
N ALA A 74 -9.58 -18.96 4.61
CA ALA A 74 -9.26 -20.24 5.25
C ALA A 74 -9.89 -20.38 6.67
N GLU A 75 -10.01 -19.28 7.41
CA GLU A 75 -10.54 -19.29 8.78
C GLU A 75 -12.07 -19.17 8.86
N LYS A 76 -12.71 -18.52 7.88
CA LYS A 76 -14.12 -18.09 7.97
C LYS A 76 -14.97 -18.37 6.73
N GLY A 77 -14.38 -18.84 5.62
CA GLY A 77 -15.09 -19.12 4.36
C GLY A 77 -15.34 -20.60 4.15
#